data_AF-A0A2E4PID2-F1
#
_entry.id   AF-A0A2E4PID2-F1
#
_cell.length_a   1.000
_cell.length_b   1.000
_cell.length_c   1.000
_cell.angle_alpha   90.00
_cell.angle_beta   90.00
_cell.angle_gamma   90.00
#
_symmetry.space_group_name_H-M   'P 1'
#
loop_
_entity.id
_entity.type
_entity.pdbx_description
1 polymer ?
#
loop_
_entity_poly.entity_id
_entity_poly.type
_entity_poly.pdbx_seq_one_letter_code
_entity_poly.pdbx_strand_id
1 'polypeptide(L)'
;MSLYQITQWCFFGFGVYNLIYLLWKHISYLKNKINLQAIDKAATATLILAGSIYTLTFVTDWIFIFIHSESEESQQLFSRLNGPYGFSLYAQQLTYVFFSLIFLLKFVRKISLLRLIFGCILMLNFERIVIFTTSIHRDYLPSSWTMYQPFFGTFILDWLIKFIIFCSFTTVIYFIQNRTKK
;
A
#
# COMPACT_ATOMS: atom_id res chain seq x y z
N MET A 1 0.57 10.66 12.67
CA MET A 1 0.71 9.89 11.42
C MET A 1 1.89 8.94 11.60
N SER A 2 1.66 7.65 11.78
CA SER A 2 2.77 6.70 12.00
C SER A 2 3.49 6.38 10.68
N LEU A 3 4.77 6.01 10.76
CA LEU A 3 5.54 5.58 9.58
C LEU A 3 4.85 4.43 8.84
N TYR A 4 4.26 3.50 9.61
CA TYR A 4 3.42 2.42 9.10
C TYR A 4 2.32 2.93 8.17
N GLN A 5 1.51 3.91 8.61
CA GLN A 5 0.42 4.46 7.80
C GLN A 5 0.93 5.13 6.51
N ILE A 6 2.04 5.87 6.58
CA ILE A 6 2.63 6.54 5.41
C ILE A 6 3.05 5.49 4.37
N THR A 7 3.71 4.41 4.81
CA THR A 7 4.12 3.34 3.91
C THR A 7 2.91 2.62 3.28
N GLN A 8 1.85 2.33 4.03
CA GLN A 8 0.61 1.78 3.49
C GLN A 8 -0.01 2.70 2.41
N TRP A 9 0.01 4.02 2.63
CA TRP A 9 -0.49 5.00 1.67
C TRP A 9 0.36 5.05 0.40
N CYS A 10 1.69 4.89 0.52
CA CYS A 10 2.59 4.76 -0.63
C CYS A 10 2.27 3.51 -1.47
N PHE A 11 1.98 2.36 -0.84
CA PHE A 11 1.57 1.14 -1.56
C PHE A 11 0.26 1.35 -2.33
N PHE A 12 -0.74 1.97 -1.69
CA PHE A 12 -1.99 2.32 -2.34
C PHE A 12 -1.78 3.27 -3.51
N GLY A 13 -1.01 4.35 -3.30
CA GLY A 13 -0.69 5.34 -4.33
C GLY A 13 0.05 4.74 -5.53
N PHE A 14 0.94 3.77 -5.30
CA PHE A 14 1.60 3.02 -6.38
C PHE A 14 0.62 2.16 -7.18
N GLY A 15 -0.37 1.56 -6.52
CA GLY A 15 -1.48 0.85 -7.19
C GLY A 15 -2.24 1.74 -8.15
N VAL A 16 -2.65 2.93 -7.70
CA VAL A 16 -3.31 3.97 -8.53
C VAL A 16 -2.39 4.42 -9.66
N TYR A 17 -1.12 4.66 -9.39
CA TYR A 17 -0.12 5.00 -10.40
C TYR A 17 -0.05 3.95 -11.52
N ASN A 18 -0.06 2.66 -11.19
CA ASN A 18 -0.01 1.60 -12.20
C ASN A 18 -1.21 1.62 -13.14
N LEU A 19 -2.41 1.90 -12.62
CA LEU A 19 -3.61 2.06 -13.46
C LEU A 19 -3.45 3.22 -14.44
N ILE A 20 -3.00 4.38 -13.96
CA ILE A 20 -2.78 5.58 -14.78
C ILE A 20 -1.66 5.36 -15.80
N TYR A 21 -0.56 4.72 -15.40
CA TYR A 21 0.57 4.41 -16.26
C TYR A 21 0.16 3.51 -17.44
N LEU A 22 -0.69 2.52 -17.18
CA LEU A 22 -1.22 1.65 -18.23
C LEU A 22 -2.10 2.44 -19.20
N LEU A 23 -2.97 3.33 -18.71
CA LEU A 23 -3.78 4.21 -19.56
C LEU A 23 -2.89 5.12 -20.43
N TRP A 24 -1.85 5.73 -19.85
CA TRP A 24 -0.90 6.57 -20.60
C TRP A 24 -0.10 5.79 -21.64
N LYS A 25 0.20 4.52 -21.39
CA LYS A 25 0.90 3.65 -22.35
C LYS A 25 0.09 3.45 -23.64
N HIS A 26 -1.24 3.52 -23.57
CA HIS A 26 -2.12 3.41 -24.74
C HIS A 26 -2.30 4.74 -25.52
N ILE A 27 -1.96 5.88 -24.91
CA ILE A 27 -2.11 7.21 -25.53
C ILE A 27 -0.81 7.59 -26.26
N SER A 28 -0.81 7.44 -27.59
CA SER A 28 0.36 7.65 -28.45
C SER A 28 1.01 9.04 -28.30
N TYR A 29 0.22 10.10 -28.09
CA TYR A 29 0.71 11.47 -27.93
C TYR A 29 1.63 11.64 -26.71
N LEU A 30 1.30 11.00 -25.57
CA LEU A 30 2.07 11.13 -24.33
C LEU A 30 3.37 10.34 -24.36
N LYS A 31 3.42 9.26 -25.14
CA LYS A 31 4.59 8.39 -25.29
C LYS A 31 5.79 9.11 -25.91
N ASN A 32 5.56 10.05 -26.82
CA ASN A 32 6.63 10.78 -27.52
C ASN A 32 7.14 12.00 -26.75
N LYS A 33 6.32 12.55 -25.84
CA LYS A 33 6.63 13.80 -25.13
C LYS A 33 7.25 13.59 -23.75
N ILE A 34 6.96 12.46 -23.10
CA ILE A 34 7.36 12.18 -21.73
C ILE A 34 8.25 10.94 -21.70
N ASN A 35 9.37 10.99 -20.97
CA ASN A 35 10.23 9.84 -20.75
C ASN A 35 9.59 8.88 -19.72
N LEU A 36 8.55 8.16 -20.14
CA LEU A 36 7.74 7.26 -19.31
C LEU A 36 8.61 6.21 -18.59
N GLN A 37 9.69 5.75 -19.21
CA GLN A 37 10.60 4.78 -18.62
C GLN A 37 11.37 5.33 -17.41
N ALA A 38 11.76 6.61 -17.46
CA ALA A 38 12.48 7.24 -16.36
C ALA A 38 11.57 7.47 -15.15
N ILE A 39 10.33 7.91 -15.39
CA ILE A 39 9.30 8.04 -14.33
C ILE A 39 8.99 6.67 -13.74
N ASP A 40 8.86 5.64 -14.59
CA ASP A 40 8.58 4.29 -14.13
C ASP A 40 9.67 3.70 -13.24
N LYS A 41 10.92 3.98 -13.57
CA LYS A 41 12.08 3.62 -12.75
C LYS A 41 12.05 4.34 -11.40
N ALA A 42 11.67 5.62 -11.38
CA ALA A 42 11.53 6.38 -10.13
C ALA A 42 10.37 5.86 -9.26
N ALA A 43 9.21 5.55 -9.85
CA ALA A 43 8.04 5.02 -9.16
C ALA A 43 8.29 3.61 -8.59
N THR A 44 9.06 2.78 -9.30
CA THR A 44 9.48 1.48 -8.76
C THR A 44 10.44 1.67 -7.58
N ALA A 45 11.36 2.63 -7.67
CA ALA A 45 12.32 2.90 -6.60
C ALA A 45 11.64 3.46 -5.33
N THR A 46 10.63 4.30 -5.46
CA THR A 46 9.83 4.74 -4.30
C THR A 46 9.10 3.59 -3.63
N LEU A 47 8.52 2.67 -4.41
CA LEU A 47 7.88 1.46 -3.87
C LEU A 47 8.88 0.62 -3.07
N ILE A 48 10.08 0.40 -3.61
CA ILE A 48 11.11 -0.40 -2.94
C ILE A 48 11.54 0.26 -1.64
N LEU A 49 11.75 1.58 -1.63
CA LEU A 49 12.10 2.31 -0.40
C LEU A 49 10.97 2.29 0.63
N ALA A 50 9.72 2.47 0.20
CA ALA A 50 8.57 2.33 1.08
C ALA A 50 8.48 0.91 1.66
N GLY A 51 8.74 -0.11 0.85
CA GLY A 51 8.77 -1.52 1.28
C GLY A 51 9.92 -1.84 2.23
N SER A 52 11.11 -1.26 2.05
CA SER A 52 12.21 -1.44 2.99
C SER A 52 11.90 -0.79 4.34
N ILE A 53 11.33 0.43 4.35
CA ILE A 53 10.91 1.09 5.59
C ILE A 53 9.81 0.28 6.27
N TYR A 54 8.82 -0.19 5.53
CA TYR A 54 7.74 -1.03 6.04
C TYR A 54 8.27 -2.33 6.67
N THR A 55 9.22 -2.99 6.00
CA THR A 55 9.84 -4.22 6.50
C THR A 55 10.60 -3.96 7.79
N LEU A 56 11.35 -2.85 7.88
CA LEU A 56 12.05 -2.46 9.10
C LEU A 56 11.08 -2.21 10.25
N THR A 57 10.01 -1.42 10.03
CA THR A 57 9.00 -1.15 11.06
C THR A 57 8.31 -2.43 11.52
N PHE A 58 7.98 -3.32 10.59
CA PHE A 58 7.38 -4.61 10.89
C PHE A 58 8.30 -5.48 11.76
N VAL A 59 9.58 -5.59 11.41
CA VAL A 59 10.55 -6.36 12.19
C VAL A 59 10.74 -5.75 13.58
N THR A 60 10.84 -4.43 13.70
CA THR A 60 10.98 -3.76 15.00
C THR A 60 9.76 -3.97 15.88
N ASP A 61 8.55 -3.91 15.32
CA ASP A 61 7.30 -4.13 16.06
C ASP A 61 7.24 -5.57 16.59
N TRP A 62 7.61 -6.56 15.77
CA TRP A 62 7.68 -7.95 16.21
C TRP A 62 8.72 -8.21 17.29
N ILE A 63 9.90 -7.59 17.19
CA ILE A 63 10.93 -7.66 18.23
C ILE A 63 10.40 -7.05 19.54
N PHE A 64 9.74 -5.89 19.46
CA PHE A 64 9.16 -5.22 20.63
C PHE A 64 8.09 -6.08 21.32
N ILE A 65 7.19 -6.70 20.54
CA ILE A 65 6.16 -7.62 21.03
C ILE A 65 6.80 -8.84 21.71
N PHE A 66 7.88 -9.38 21.14
CA PHE A 66 8.57 -10.53 21.72
C PHE A 66 9.26 -10.20 23.05
N ILE A 67 9.95 -9.05 23.11
CA ILE A 67 10.60 -8.57 24.34
C ILE A 67 9.57 -8.32 25.44
N HIS A 68 8.42 -7.74 25.11
CA HIS A 68 7.36 -7.41 26.07
C HIS A 68 6.27 -8.48 26.12
N SER A 69 6.60 -9.76 25.87
CA SER A 69 5.61 -10.83 25.72
C SER A 69 4.66 -11.00 26.92
N GLU A 70 5.10 -10.64 28.13
CA GLU A 70 4.31 -10.68 29.36
C GLU A 70 3.34 -9.50 29.53
N SER A 71 3.45 -8.45 28.72
CA SER A 71 2.55 -7.30 28.78
C SER A 71 1.12 -7.67 28.36
N GLU A 72 0.12 -6.97 28.90
CA GLU A 72 -1.27 -7.17 28.49
C GLU A 72 -1.46 -6.87 26.99
N GLU A 73 -0.72 -5.88 26.46
CA GLU A 73 -0.80 -5.50 25.04
C GLU A 73 -0.30 -6.60 24.11
N SER A 74 0.84 -7.22 24.40
CA SER A 74 1.36 -8.33 23.60
C SER A 74 0.42 -9.53 23.65
N GLN A 75 -0.14 -9.87 24.82
CA GLN A 75 -1.08 -10.97 24.97
C GLN A 75 -2.40 -10.73 24.21
N GLN A 76 -2.90 -9.49 24.22
CA GLN A 76 -4.03 -9.08 23.37
C GLN A 76 -3.69 -9.19 21.88
N LEU A 77 -2.47 -8.90 21.48
CA LEU A 77 -2.04 -9.02 20.08
C LEU A 77 -1.92 -10.50 19.66
N PHE A 78 -1.37 -11.36 20.51
CA PHE A 78 -1.31 -12.81 20.27
C PHE A 78 -2.70 -13.45 20.19
N SER A 79 -3.62 -13.06 21.06
CA SER A 79 -5.01 -13.53 20.98
C SER A 79 -5.72 -13.05 19.71
N ARG A 80 -5.42 -11.85 19.21
CA ARG A 80 -5.91 -11.38 17.90
C ARG A 80 -5.31 -12.16 16.73
N LEU A 81 -4.03 -12.51 16.80
CA LEU A 81 -3.35 -13.32 15.78
C LEU A 81 -3.88 -14.77 15.71
N ASN A 82 -4.25 -15.35 16.86
CA ASN A 82 -4.87 -16.68 16.93
C ASN A 82 -6.40 -16.65 16.74
N GLY A 83 -6.99 -15.46 16.60
CA GLY A 83 -8.41 -15.29 16.39
C GLY A 83 -8.85 -15.61 14.95
N PRO A 84 -10.17 -15.65 14.69
CA PRO A 84 -10.72 -15.99 13.37
C PRO A 84 -10.29 -15.03 12.25
N TYR A 85 -9.87 -13.81 12.60
CA TYR A 85 -9.40 -12.80 11.65
C TYR A 85 -7.90 -12.50 11.74
N GLY A 86 -7.13 -13.30 12.50
CA GLY A 86 -5.69 -13.13 12.63
C GLY A 86 -4.96 -13.20 11.29
N PHE A 87 -5.55 -13.88 10.30
CA PHE A 87 -5.02 -13.93 8.94
C PHE A 87 -4.86 -12.60 8.25
N SER A 88 -5.72 -11.63 8.56
CA SER A 88 -5.62 -10.31 7.95
C SER A 88 -4.34 -9.59 8.34
N LEU A 89 -3.85 -9.79 9.56
CA LEU A 89 -2.65 -9.14 10.08
C LEU A 89 -1.41 -9.65 9.33
N TYR A 90 -1.22 -10.97 9.28
CA TYR A 90 -0.04 -11.52 8.58
C TYR A 90 -0.17 -11.42 7.06
N ALA A 91 -1.37 -11.60 6.48
CA ALA A 91 -1.56 -11.50 5.03
C ALA A 91 -1.28 -10.08 4.52
N GLN A 92 -1.68 -9.05 5.27
CA GLN A 92 -1.38 -7.66 4.94
C GLN A 92 0.14 -7.41 4.92
N GLN A 93 0.83 -7.84 5.96
CA GLN A 93 2.27 -7.66 6.11
C GLN A 93 3.04 -8.37 5.00
N LEU A 94 2.71 -9.63 4.74
CA LEU A 94 3.34 -10.43 3.70
C LEU A 94 3.10 -9.86 2.31
N THR A 95 1.89 -9.36 2.02
CA THR A 95 1.55 -8.78 0.72
C THR A 95 2.50 -7.64 0.37
N TYR A 96 2.67 -6.66 1.26
CA TYR A 96 3.51 -5.49 0.99
C TYR A 96 4.99 -5.81 0.88
N VAL A 97 5.51 -6.68 1.76
CA VAL A 97 6.90 -7.15 1.67
C VAL A 97 7.13 -7.90 0.37
N PHE A 98 6.27 -8.87 0.05
CA PHE A 98 6.39 -9.72 -1.13
C PHE A 98 6.32 -8.91 -2.43
N PHE A 99 5.34 -8.02 -2.57
CA PHE A 99 5.21 -7.21 -3.77
C PHE A 99 6.34 -6.20 -3.92
N SER A 100 6.85 -5.62 -2.83
CA SER A 100 8.03 -4.74 -2.91
C SER A 100 9.25 -5.45 -3.53
N LEU A 101 9.44 -6.74 -3.22
CA LEU A 101 10.51 -7.57 -3.77
C LEU A 101 10.24 -7.98 -5.22
N ILE A 102 9.01 -8.39 -5.54
CA ILE A 102 8.61 -8.81 -6.90
C ILE A 102 8.83 -7.70 -7.93
N PHE A 103 8.52 -6.45 -7.58
CA PHE A 103 8.68 -5.32 -8.50
C PHE A 103 10.16 -5.00 -8.84
N LEU A 104 11.12 -5.58 -8.11
CA LEU A 104 12.54 -5.55 -8.48
C LEU A 104 12.80 -6.32 -9.79
N LEU A 105 12.05 -7.40 -10.03
CA LEU A 105 12.18 -8.24 -11.21
C LEU A 105 11.78 -7.47 -12.47
N LYS A 106 12.68 -7.47 -13.47
CA LYS A 106 12.45 -6.76 -14.75
C LYS A 106 11.26 -7.33 -15.52
N PHE A 107 10.98 -8.62 -15.36
CA PHE A 107 9.88 -9.32 -16.05
C PHE A 107 8.51 -8.76 -15.68
N VAL A 108 8.27 -8.58 -14.37
CA VAL A 108 7.01 -8.07 -13.82
C VAL A 108 6.71 -6.66 -14.33
N ARG A 109 7.74 -5.82 -14.44
CA ARG A 109 7.60 -4.43 -14.91
C ARG A 109 7.30 -4.32 -16.41
N LYS A 110 7.68 -5.31 -17.20
CA LYS A 110 7.46 -5.32 -18.66
C LYS A 110 6.04 -5.76 -19.03
N ILE A 111 5.47 -6.70 -18.27
CA ILE A 111 4.17 -7.29 -18.59
C ILE A 111 3.05 -6.41 -18.02
N SER A 112 2.29 -5.77 -18.93
CA SER A 112 1.18 -4.89 -18.56
C SER A 112 0.12 -5.58 -17.69
N LEU A 113 -0.18 -6.85 -17.96
CA LEU A 113 -1.24 -7.59 -17.25
C LEU A 113 -0.85 -7.93 -15.80
N LEU A 114 0.38 -8.41 -15.57
CA LEU A 114 0.91 -8.63 -14.22
C LEU A 114 0.94 -7.34 -13.42
N ARG A 115 1.32 -6.24 -14.07
CA ARG A 115 1.36 -4.92 -13.46
C ARG A 115 -0.03 -4.44 -13.02
N LEU A 116 -1.06 -4.70 -13.81
CA LEU A 116 -2.45 -4.38 -13.46
C LEU A 116 -2.89 -5.20 -12.24
N ILE A 117 -2.71 -6.52 -12.28
CA ILE A 117 -3.12 -7.42 -11.19
C ILE A 117 -2.45 -7.02 -9.88
N PHE A 118 -1.12 -6.84 -9.90
CA PHE A 118 -0.38 -6.48 -8.69
C PHE A 118 -0.70 -5.06 -8.22
N GLY A 119 -0.97 -4.13 -9.14
CA GLY A 119 -1.47 -2.79 -8.80
C GLY A 119 -2.79 -2.85 -8.04
N CYS A 120 -3.75 -3.67 -8.50
CA CYS A 120 -5.02 -3.87 -7.80
C CYS A 120 -4.84 -4.51 -6.43
N ILE A 121 -3.98 -5.53 -6.30
CA ILE A 121 -3.72 -6.18 -5.01
C ILE A 121 -3.14 -5.19 -4.00
N LEU A 122 -2.23 -4.30 -4.40
CA LEU A 122 -1.65 -3.29 -3.51
C LEU A 122 -2.66 -2.23 -3.04
N MET A 123 -3.74 -2.01 -3.78
CA MET A 123 -4.85 -1.14 -3.36
C MET A 123 -5.75 -1.80 -2.31
N LEU A 124 -5.80 -3.13 -2.29
CA LEU A 124 -6.53 -3.86 -1.27
C LEU A 124 -5.78 -3.79 0.06
N ASN A 125 -6.53 -3.58 1.13
CA ASN A 125 -6.01 -3.57 2.48
C ASN A 125 -6.79 -4.59 3.30
N PHE A 126 -6.15 -5.71 3.63
CA PHE A 126 -6.77 -6.84 4.32
C PHE A 126 -7.22 -6.46 5.74
N GLU A 127 -6.48 -5.59 6.42
CA GLU A 127 -6.87 -5.08 7.75
C GLU A 127 -8.20 -4.32 7.67
N ARG A 128 -8.34 -3.43 6.67
CA ARG A 128 -9.58 -2.65 6.49
C ARG A 128 -10.77 -3.53 6.10
N ILE A 129 -10.54 -4.58 5.30
CA ILE A 129 -11.59 -5.55 4.96
C ILE A 129 -12.09 -6.24 6.23
N VAL A 130 -11.19 -6.67 7.12
CA VAL A 130 -11.57 -7.33 8.38
C VAL A 130 -12.26 -6.37 9.35
N ILE A 131 -11.81 -5.14 9.47
CA ILE A 131 -12.49 -4.13 10.30
C ILE A 131 -13.91 -3.91 9.78
N PHE A 132 -14.08 -3.85 8.46
CA PHE A 132 -15.39 -3.73 7.83
C PHE A 132 -16.28 -4.95 8.05
N THR A 133 -15.75 -6.17 7.95
CA THR A 133 -16.56 -7.37 8.18
C THR A 133 -16.92 -7.58 9.65
N THR A 134 -16.00 -7.26 10.56
CA THR A 134 -16.25 -7.40 12.02
C THR A 134 -17.24 -6.39 12.55
N SER A 135 -17.21 -5.14 12.05
CA SER A 135 -18.23 -4.13 12.39
C SER A 135 -19.64 -4.58 11.99
N ILE A 136 -19.81 -5.13 10.78
CA ILE A 136 -21.12 -5.66 10.35
C ILE A 136 -21.57 -6.88 11.17
N HIS A 137 -20.64 -7.78 11.50
CA HIS A 137 -20.99 -9.04 12.18
C HIS A 137 -21.26 -8.86 13.67
N ARG A 138 -20.68 -7.85 14.33
CA ARG A 138 -20.79 -7.67 15.80
C ARG A 138 -21.86 -6.66 16.22
N ASP A 139 -22.35 -5.83 15.30
CA ASP A 139 -23.48 -4.93 15.54
C ASP A 139 -24.81 -5.66 15.29
N TYR A 140 -25.17 -6.55 16.23
CA TYR A 140 -26.32 -7.46 16.11
C TYR A 140 -27.71 -6.79 16.24
N LEU A 141 -27.81 -5.56 16.75
CA LEU A 141 -29.08 -4.84 16.82
C LEU A 141 -29.31 -4.02 15.55
N PRO A 142 -30.36 -4.30 14.76
CA PRO A 142 -30.73 -3.47 13.61
C PRO A 142 -31.03 -2.01 13.98
N SER A 143 -31.40 -1.75 15.24
CA SER A 143 -31.72 -0.42 15.75
C SER A 143 -30.50 0.47 16.02
N SER A 144 -29.30 -0.11 16.15
CA SER A 144 -28.04 0.65 16.28
C SER A 144 -27.35 0.89 14.94
N TRP A 145 -27.97 0.46 13.83
CA TRP A 145 -27.49 0.76 12.48
C TRP A 145 -27.77 2.23 12.16
N THR A 146 -26.97 3.13 12.72
CA THR A 146 -26.85 4.45 12.12
C THR A 146 -26.10 4.24 10.81
N MET A 147 -26.76 4.45 9.68
CA MET A 147 -26.07 4.55 8.40
C MET A 147 -25.14 5.76 8.47
N TYR A 148 -23.91 5.54 8.92
CA TYR A 148 -22.83 6.44 8.61
C TYR A 148 -22.75 6.42 7.08
N GLN A 149 -23.28 7.46 6.44
CA GLN A 149 -23.06 7.72 5.01
C GLN A 149 -21.77 8.53 4.94
N PRO A 150 -20.59 7.89 4.80
CA PRO A 150 -19.43 8.62 4.34
C PRO A 150 -19.80 9.23 2.98
N PHE A 151 -19.83 10.56 2.91
CA PHE A 151 -20.05 11.26 1.65
C PHE A 151 -19.06 10.69 0.62
N PHE A 152 -19.52 10.28 -0.57
CA PHE A 152 -18.65 9.72 -1.61
C PHE A 152 -17.39 10.56 -1.89
N GLY A 153 -17.49 11.88 -1.67
CA GLY A 153 -16.37 12.81 -1.75
C GLY A 153 -15.22 12.52 -0.77
N THR A 154 -15.48 11.99 0.43
CA THR A 154 -14.42 11.68 1.41
C THR A 154 -13.55 10.51 0.98
N PHE A 155 -14.10 9.51 0.30
CA PHE A 155 -13.32 8.38 -0.23
C PHE A 155 -12.43 8.79 -1.40
N ILE A 156 -12.98 9.57 -2.35
CA ILE A 156 -12.23 10.07 -3.50
C ILE A 156 -11.08 10.97 -3.02
N LEU A 157 -11.35 11.82 -2.03
CA LEU A 157 -10.35 12.69 -1.43
C LEU A 157 -9.26 11.91 -0.69
N ASP A 158 -9.61 10.87 0.06
CA ASP A 158 -8.63 9.97 0.70
C ASP A 158 -7.73 9.25 -0.33
N TRP A 159 -8.31 8.76 -1.43
CA TRP A 159 -7.54 8.14 -2.52
C TRP A 159 -6.62 9.15 -3.22
N LEU A 160 -7.10 10.36 -3.46
CA LEU A 160 -6.31 11.46 -4.04
C LEU A 160 -5.14 11.84 -3.15
N ILE A 161 -5.35 11.98 -1.84
CA ILE A 161 -4.27 12.32 -0.89
C ILE A 161 -3.17 11.26 -0.94
N LYS A 162 -3.53 9.97 -0.88
CA LYS A 162 -2.55 8.87 -0.95
C LYS A 162 -1.78 8.88 -2.26
N PHE A 163 -2.47 9.15 -3.37
CA PHE A 163 -1.85 9.27 -4.68
C PHE A 163 -0.88 10.46 -4.76
N ILE A 164 -1.27 11.64 -4.26
CA ILE A 164 -0.44 12.84 -4.25
C ILE A 164 0.82 12.62 -3.41
N ILE A 165 0.70 11.99 -2.24
CA ILE A 165 1.84 11.66 -1.37
C ILE A 165 2.82 10.75 -2.11
N PHE A 166 2.32 9.71 -2.77
CA PHE A 166 3.17 8.81 -3.57
C PHE A 166 3.85 9.54 -4.74
N CYS A 167 3.13 10.41 -5.46
CA CYS A 167 3.69 11.22 -6.53
C CYS A 167 4.78 12.17 -6.02
N SER A 168 4.58 12.83 -4.88
CA SER A 168 5.57 13.73 -4.28
C SER A 168 6.90 13.02 -4.04
N PHE A 169 6.88 11.85 -3.40
CA PHE A 169 8.09 11.04 -3.22
C PHE A 169 8.71 10.62 -4.55
N THR A 170 7.88 10.26 -5.53
CA THR A 170 8.35 9.83 -6.86
C THR A 170 9.07 10.96 -7.58
N THR A 171 8.57 12.18 -7.48
CA THR A 171 9.19 13.38 -8.05
C THR A 171 10.56 13.64 -7.43
N VAL A 172 10.69 13.53 -6.10
CA VAL A 172 11.99 13.69 -5.42
C VAL A 172 13.00 12.67 -5.93
N ILE A 173 12.62 11.38 -5.99
CA ILE A 173 13.50 10.32 -6.49
C ILE A 173 13.86 10.54 -7.96
N TYR A 174 12.90 10.95 -8.78
CA TYR A 174 13.13 11.24 -10.18
C TYR A 174 14.20 12.33 -10.36
N PHE A 175 14.14 13.42 -9.58
CA PHE A 175 15.16 14.46 -9.62
C PHE A 175 16.53 13.96 -9.16
N ILE A 176 16.59 13.14 -8.11
CA ILE A 176 17.83 12.53 -7.64
C ILE A 176 18.46 11.65 -8.73
N GLN A 177 17.67 10.80 -9.38
CA GLN A 177 18.15 9.91 -10.46
C GLN A 177 18.59 10.67 -11.72
N ASN A 178 18.00 11.84 -11.99
CA ASN A 178 18.42 12.68 -13.10
C ASN A 178 19.69 13.48 -12.79
N ARG A 179 19.94 13.82 -11.52
CA ARG A 179 21.18 14.46 -11.09
C ARG A 179 22.40 13.54 -11.21
N THR A 180 22.25 12.25 -10.90
CA THR A 180 23.34 11.27 -10.93
C THR A 180 23.73 10.77 -12.33
N LYS A 181 22.98 11.15 -13.36
CA LYS A 181 23.28 10.82 -14.77
C LYS A 181 24.09 11.91 -15.50
N LYS A 182 24.29 13.07 -14.87
CA LYS A 182 25.22 14.11 -15.33
C LYS A 182 26.58 13.85 -14.70
#